data_AF-A0A0F9W843-F1
#
_entry.id   AF-A0A0F9W843-F1
#
_cell.length_a   1.000
_cell.length_b   1.000
_cell.length_c   1.000
_cell.angle_alpha   90.00
_cell.angle_beta   90.00
_cell.angle_gamma   90.00
#
_symmetry.space_group_name_H-M   'P 1'
#
loop_
_entity.id
_entity.type
_entity.pdbx_description
1 polymer ?
#
loop_
_entity_poly.entity_id
_entity_poly.type
_entity_poly.pdbx_seq_one_letter_code
_entity_poly.pdbx_strand_id
1 'polypeptide(L)' 'MKEVKVGKLNKEQFAEFERLQQEGKELDLMFGTFKSKQQAFWNDLRDTNSLPYGKACYIKGNSIYTQEM' A
#
# COMPACT_ATOMS: atom_id res chain seq x y z
N MET A 1 8.03 -19.15 -7.15
CA MET A 1 7.48 -17.90 -6.61
C MET A 1 5.97 -18.02 -6.45
N LYS A 2 5.46 -17.84 -5.24
CA LYS A 2 4.05 -17.93 -4.84
C LYS A 2 3.59 -16.63 -4.18
N GLU A 3 2.42 -16.13 -4.58
CA GLU A 3 1.75 -15.00 -3.93
C GLU A 3 1.17 -15.46 -2.59
N VAL A 4 1.56 -14.77 -1.51
CA VAL A 4 1.10 -15.06 -0.13
C VAL A 4 0.41 -13.84 0.44
N LYS A 5 -0.81 -14.03 0.95
CA LYS A 5 -1.56 -12.99 1.65
C LYS A 5 -1.00 -12.81 3.05
N VAL A 6 -0.59 -11.58 3.38
CA VAL A 6 0.07 -11.24 4.65
C VAL A 6 -0.71 -10.25 5.51
N GLY A 7 -1.79 -9.67 4.96
CA GLY A 7 -2.62 -8.74 5.72
C GLY A 7 -3.90 -8.36 4.99
N LYS A 8 -4.70 -7.51 5.64
CA LYS A 8 -5.95 -6.98 5.08
C LYS A 8 -6.12 -5.54 5.55
N LEU A 9 -6.50 -4.66 4.63
CA LEU A 9 -6.85 -3.29 4.95
C LEU A 9 -8.20 -3.27 5.68
N ASN A 10 -8.27 -2.50 6.76
CA ASN A 10 -9.55 -2.14 7.33
C ASN A 10 -10.29 -1.11 6.44
N LYS A 11 -11.52 -0.75 6.77
CA LYS A 11 -12.35 0.14 5.95
C LYS A 11 -11.70 1.52 5.74
N GLU A 12 -11.08 2.07 6.77
CA GLU A 12 -10.44 3.39 6.74
C GLU A 12 -9.14 3.36 5.93
N GLN A 13 -8.30 2.36 6.15
CA GLN A 13 -7.07 2.12 5.40
C GLN A 13 -7.35 1.88 3.92
N PHE A 14 -8.44 1.18 3.60
CA PHE A 14 -8.86 0.95 2.21
C PHE A 14 -9.33 2.24 1.54
N ALA A 15 -10.14 3.05 2.23
CA ALA A 15 -10.57 4.35 1.72
C ALA A 15 -9.39 5.31 1.50
N GLU A 16 -8.43 5.34 2.43
CA GLU A 16 -7.22 6.15 2.29
C GLU A 16 -6.34 5.65 1.13
N PHE A 17 -6.21 4.34 0.96
CA PHE A 17 -5.52 3.75 -0.18
C PHE A 17 -6.16 4.16 -1.51
N GLU A 18 -7.49 4.07 -1.64
CA GLU A 18 -8.22 4.49 -2.85
C GLU A 18 -8.04 5.98 -3.13
N ARG A 19 -8.12 6.83 -2.09
CA ARG A 19 -7.87 8.27 -2.18
C ARG A 19 -6.46 8.57 -2.68
N LEU A 20 -5.46 7.90 -2.12
CA LEU A 20 -4.07 8.07 -2.55
C LEU A 20 -3.83 7.54 -3.97
N GLN A 21 -4.49 6.46 -4.38
CA GLN A 21 -4.41 5.96 -5.77
C GLN A 21 -4.97 6.98 -6.76
N GLN A 22 -6.08 7.63 -6.41
CA GLN A 22 -6.67 8.68 -7.25
C GLN A 22 -5.79 9.94 -7.28
N GLU A 23 -5.34 10.44 -6.12
CA GLU A 23 -4.47 11.61 -6.04
C GLU A 23 -3.14 11.38 -6.76
N GLY A 24 -2.58 10.17 -6.68
CA GLY A 24 -1.38 9.79 -7.41
C GLY A 24 -1.58 9.81 -8.92
N LYS A 25 -2.71 9.32 -9.43
CA LYS A 25 -3.05 9.40 -10.86
C LYS A 25 -3.22 10.84 -11.32
N GLU A 26 -3.85 11.69 -10.51
CA GLU A 26 -4.04 13.10 -10.79
C GLU A 26 -2.70 13.87 -10.80
N LEU A 27 -1.77 13.53 -9.91
CA LEU A 27 -0.46 14.18 -9.82
C LEU A 27 0.56 13.68 -10.87
N ASP A 28 0.47 12.42 -11.28
CA ASP A 28 1.29 11.88 -12.39
C ASP A 28 0.92 12.55 -13.72
N LEU A 29 -0.36 12.94 -13.88
CA LEU A 29 -0.83 13.80 -14.97
C LEU A 29 -0.32 15.25 -14.87
N MET A 30 0.13 15.70 -13.70
CA MET A 30 0.55 17.07 -13.40
C MET A 30 2.05 17.23 -13.07
N PHE A 31 2.87 16.19 -13.29
CA PHE A 31 4.32 16.15 -12.98
C PHE A 31 4.67 16.46 -11.50
N GLY A 32 3.75 16.25 -10.55
CA GLY A 32 3.94 16.54 -9.12
C GLY A 32 4.58 15.41 -8.32
N THR A 33 5.30 15.72 -7.23
CA THR A 33 5.96 14.71 -6.38
C THR A 33 5.03 14.16 -5.28
N PHE A 34 4.36 13.04 -5.57
CA PHE A 34 3.37 12.38 -4.71
C PHE A 34 3.95 11.41 -3.64
N LYS A 35 5.28 11.27 -3.59
CA LYS A 35 5.94 10.15 -2.88
C LYS A 35 5.79 10.17 -1.35
N SER A 36 5.62 11.34 -0.72
CA SER A 36 5.63 11.46 0.75
C SER A 36 4.39 10.89 1.43
N LYS A 37 3.19 11.10 0.86
CA LYS A 37 1.93 10.57 1.43
C LYS A 37 1.82 9.06 1.30
N GLN A 38 2.21 8.51 0.14
CA GLN A 38 2.25 7.06 -0.05
C GLN A 38 3.24 6.39 0.91
N GLN A 39 4.40 7.02 1.14
CA GLN A 39 5.38 6.51 2.10
C GLN A 39 4.85 6.53 3.54
N ALA A 40 4.18 7.61 3.94
CA ALA A 40 3.55 7.70 5.25
C ALA A 40 2.47 6.61 5.44
N PHE A 41 1.61 6.41 4.45
CA PHE A 41 0.61 5.34 4.46
C PHE A 41 1.24 3.96 4.64
N TRP A 42 2.31 3.63 3.89
CA TRP A 42 2.97 2.33 4.00
C TRP A 42 3.70 2.13 5.33
N ASN A 43 4.26 3.18 5.92
CA ASN A 43 4.86 3.11 7.25
C ASN A 43 3.79 2.80 8.30
N ASP A 44 2.69 3.53 8.29
CA ASP A 44 1.57 3.34 9.23
C ASP A 44 0.95 1.93 9.07
N LEU A 45 0.84 1.47 7.83
CA LEU A 45 0.35 0.13 7.50
C LEU A 45 1.27 -0.97 8.02
N ARG A 46 2.59 -0.77 7.94
CA ARG A 46 3.60 -1.70 8.43
C ARG A 46 3.54 -1.82 9.96
N ASP A 47 3.41 -0.69 10.63
CA ASP A 47 3.33 -0.62 12.09
C ASP A 47 2.04 -1.26 12.62
N THR A 48 0.90 -1.05 11.93
CA THR A 48 -0.39 -1.64 12.35
C THR A 48 -0.57 -3.11 11.97
N ASN A 49 -0.05 -3.57 10.82
CA ASN A 49 -0.33 -4.92 10.30
C ASN A 49 0.80 -5.94 10.54
N SER A 50 1.87 -5.59 11.27
CA SER A 50 3.02 -6.48 11.50
C SER A 50 3.54 -7.11 10.19
N LEU A 51 3.62 -6.30 9.12
CA LEU A 51 4.01 -6.79 7.80
C LEU A 51 5.42 -7.38 7.83
N PRO A 52 5.68 -8.45 7.05
CA PRO A 52 6.98 -9.12 7.07
C PRO A 52 8.11 -8.16 6.69
N TYR A 53 9.07 -8.01 7.60
CA TYR A 53 10.22 -7.13 7.41
C TYR A 53 11.14 -7.65 6.29
N GLY A 54 11.73 -6.75 5.51
CA GLY A 54 12.66 -7.09 4.42
C GLY A 54 12.01 -7.69 3.17
N LYS A 55 10.68 -7.82 3.12
CA LYS A 55 9.94 -8.27 1.93
C LYS A 55 9.16 -7.14 1.27
N ALA A 56 9.16 -7.10 -0.06
CA ALA A 56 8.30 -6.20 -0.80
C ALA A 56 6.83 -6.61 -0.62
N CYS A 57 5.98 -5.64 -0.28
CA CYS A 57 4.54 -5.83 -0.11
C CYS A 57 3.79 -5.00 -1.14
N TYR A 58 2.62 -5.49 -1.57
CA TYR A 58 1.71 -4.78 -2.45
C TYR A 58 0.25 -5.03 -2.07
N ILE A 59 -0.64 -4.17 -2.53
CA ILE A 59 -2.07 -4.24 -2.26
C ILE A 59 -2.78 -4.69 -3.54
N LYS A 60 -3.69 -5.66 -3.41
CA LYS A 60 -4.57 -6.13 -4.48
C LYS A 60 -5.98 -6.27 -3.92
N GLY A 61 -6.90 -5.43 -4.40
CA GLY A 61 -8.18 -5.21 -3.71
C GLY A 61 -7.95 -4.66 -2.30
N ASN A 62 -8.60 -5.24 -1.29
CA ASN A 62 -8.42 -4.85 0.11
C ASN A 62 -7.41 -5.71 0.88
N SER A 63 -6.62 -6.55 0.19
CA SER A 63 -5.69 -7.50 0.81
C SER A 63 -4.24 -7.14 0.48
N ILE A 64 -3.36 -7.40 1.43
CA ILE A 64 -1.92 -7.14 1.33
C ILE A 64 -1.22 -8.46 1.03
N TYR A 65 -0.31 -8.44 0.05
CA TYR A 65 0.39 -9.60 -0.46
C TYR A 65 1.91 -9.40 -0.49
N THR A 66 2.63 -10.51 -0.44
CA THR A 66 4.06 -10.59 -0.73
C THR A 66 4.35 -11.79 -1.63
N GLN A 67 5.56 -11.87 -2.18
CA GLN A 67 6.02 -13.01 -2.97
C GLN A 67 7.05 -13.82 -2.17
N GLU A 68 6.84 -15.14 -2.12
CA GLU A 68 7.80 -16.10 -1.55
C GLU A 68 8.32 -17.02 -2.66
N MET A 69 9.55 -17.54 -2.56
CA MET A 69 10.10 -18.43 -3.59
C MET A 69 9.43 -19.81 -3.58
#